data_AF-A0A142YP01-F1
#
_entry.id   AF-A0A142YP01-F1
#
_cell.length_a   1.000
_cell.length_b   1.000
_cell.length_c   1.000
_cell.angle_alpha   90.00
_cell.angle_beta   90.00
_cell.angle_gamma   90.00
#
_symmetry.space_group_name_H-M   'P 1'
#
loop_
_entity.id
_entity.type
_entity.pdbx_description
1 polymer ?
#
loop_
_entity_poly.entity_id
_entity_poly.type
_entity_poly.pdbx_seq_one_letter_code
_entity_poly.pdbx_strand_id
1 'polypeptide(L)'
;MQWSDVQFSPTAKTLRQFAGLWLVFFGGIAAYQGLYRGHETAGMVLGAVALAGGLLGLIAPMAMKPIYVAWMVLAFPIGWTISLLILAIMYYGMFTPIGLVFKLIGRDPLERGRRPAVATYWAPKATPTDPRRYFKQF
;
A
#
# COMPACT_ATOMS: atom_id res chain seq x y z
N MET A 1 1.15 7.21 0.04
CA MET A 1 0.07 6.97 1.01
C MET A 1 -0.23 8.26 1.74
N GLN A 2 -1.45 8.77 1.58
CA GLN A 2 -1.95 9.96 2.26
C GLN A 2 -3.05 9.53 3.25
N TRP A 3 -3.26 10.28 4.33
CA TRP A 3 -4.30 9.98 5.32
C TRP A 3 -5.72 9.99 4.74
N SER A 4 -5.91 10.59 3.57
CA SER A 4 -7.14 10.55 2.78
C SER A 4 -7.46 9.15 2.21
N ASP A 5 -6.49 8.23 2.19
CA ASP A 5 -6.69 6.86 1.68
C ASP A 5 -7.48 5.99 2.67
N VAL A 6 -7.55 6.40 3.94
CA VAL A 6 -8.36 5.71 4.96
C VAL A 6 -9.83 6.05 4.76
N GLN A 7 -10.63 5.06 4.36
CA GLN A 7 -12.06 5.24 4.15
C GLN A 7 -12.81 5.40 5.49
N PHE A 8 -12.99 6.64 5.94
CA PHE A 8 -13.76 6.98 7.15
C PHE A 8 -15.28 6.78 7.00
N SER A 9 -15.76 6.67 5.76
CA SER A 9 -17.16 6.38 5.42
C SER A 9 -17.25 5.09 4.58
N PRO A 10 -16.99 3.93 5.19
CA PRO A 10 -16.99 2.67 4.46
C PRO A 10 -18.42 2.27 4.05
N THR A 11 -18.56 1.71 2.85
CA THR A 11 -19.85 1.21 2.33
C THR A 11 -20.30 -0.03 3.08
N ALA A 12 -21.61 -0.24 3.26
CA ALA A 12 -22.16 -1.41 3.96
C ALA A 12 -21.59 -2.78 3.47
N LYS A 13 -21.27 -2.89 2.18
CA LYS A 13 -20.62 -4.07 1.60
C LYS A 13 -19.23 -4.33 2.21
N THR A 14 -18.41 -3.30 2.35
CA THR A 14 -17.06 -3.37 2.92
C THR A 14 -17.11 -3.80 4.39
N LEU A 15 -18.06 -3.28 5.18
CA LEU A 15 -18.21 -3.69 6.58
C LEU A 15 -18.65 -5.15 6.70
N ARG A 16 -19.53 -5.64 5.80
CA ARG A 16 -19.92 -7.06 5.77
C ARG A 16 -18.74 -7.96 5.39
N GLN A 17 -17.90 -7.54 4.44
CA GLN A 17 -16.68 -8.27 4.07
C GLN A 17 -15.71 -8.32 5.25
N PHE A 18 -15.53 -7.21 5.97
CA PHE A 18 -14.72 -7.16 7.18
C PHE A 18 -15.28 -8.06 8.29
N ALA A 19 -16.59 -8.06 8.51
CA ALA A 19 -17.25 -8.95 9.46
C ALA A 19 -17.09 -10.43 9.10
N GLY A 20 -17.17 -10.77 7.80
CA GLY A 20 -16.89 -12.12 7.31
C GLY A 20 -15.44 -12.53 7.56
N LEU A 21 -14.48 -11.67 7.22
CA LEU A 21 -13.05 -11.90 7.50
C LEU A 21 -12.77 -12.06 8.99
N TRP A 22 -13.40 -11.24 9.84
CA TRP A 22 -13.32 -11.35 11.30
C TRP A 22 -13.81 -12.73 11.76
N LEU A 23 -14.97 -13.16 11.29
CA LEU A 23 -15.56 -14.44 11.66
C LEU A 23 -14.68 -15.61 11.23
N VAL A 24 -14.12 -15.59 10.01
CA VAL A 24 -13.21 -16.63 9.54
C VAL A 24 -11.91 -16.63 10.34
N PHE A 25 -11.32 -15.45 10.59
CA PHE A 25 -10.05 -15.33 11.29
C PHE A 25 -10.16 -15.79 12.74
N PHE A 26 -11.05 -15.18 13.52
CA PHE A 26 -11.23 -15.54 14.93
C PHE A 26 -11.89 -16.92 15.10
N GLY A 27 -12.81 -17.30 14.21
CA GLY A 27 -13.42 -18.62 14.20
C GLY A 27 -12.42 -19.74 13.89
N GLY A 28 -11.51 -19.51 12.93
CA GLY A 28 -10.43 -20.44 12.62
C GLY A 28 -9.44 -20.61 13.78
N ILE A 29 -9.07 -19.51 14.45
CA ILE A 29 -8.20 -19.56 15.64
C ILE A 29 -8.93 -20.26 16.81
N ALA A 30 -10.21 -19.97 17.02
CA ALA A 30 -11.03 -20.62 18.04
C ALA A 30 -11.12 -22.14 17.80
N ALA A 31 -11.38 -22.56 16.56
CA ALA A 31 -11.40 -23.96 16.16
C ALA A 31 -10.04 -24.62 16.37
N TYR A 32 -8.94 -23.95 15.99
CA TYR A 32 -7.59 -24.47 16.21
C TYR A 32 -7.25 -24.60 17.70
N GLN A 33 -7.54 -23.59 18.52
CA GLN A 33 -7.28 -23.64 19.97
C GLN A 33 -8.15 -24.67 20.70
N GLY A 34 -9.43 -24.79 20.31
CA GLY A 34 -10.38 -25.72 20.90
C GLY A 34 -10.13 -27.18 20.49
N LEU A 35 -9.86 -27.43 19.20
CA LEU A 35 -9.73 -28.79 18.67
C LEU A 35 -8.31 -29.34 18.73
N TYR A 36 -7.27 -28.50 18.57
CA TYR A 36 -5.87 -28.96 18.50
C TYR A 36 -5.06 -28.76 19.78
N ARG A 37 -5.40 -27.76 20.62
CA ARG A 37 -4.62 -27.42 21.82
C ARG A 37 -5.31 -27.73 23.15
N GLY A 38 -6.59 -28.11 23.13
CA GLY A 38 -7.33 -28.47 24.35
C GLY A 38 -7.58 -27.32 25.32
N HIS A 39 -7.31 -26.07 24.93
CA HIS A 39 -7.63 -24.89 25.74
C HIS A 39 -9.09 -24.49 25.52
N GLU A 40 -10.02 -25.25 26.11
CA GLU A 40 -11.46 -25.11 25.90
C GLU A 40 -11.97 -23.70 26.21
N THR A 41 -11.47 -23.09 27.29
CA THR A 41 -11.86 -21.73 27.70
C THR A 41 -11.41 -20.67 26.69
N ALA A 42 -10.17 -20.74 26.23
CA ALA A 42 -9.65 -19.80 25.23
C ALA A 42 -10.34 -19.97 23.87
N GLY A 43 -10.63 -21.22 23.47
CA GLY A 43 -11.40 -21.52 22.26
C GLY A 43 -12.84 -21.00 22.33
N MET A 44 -13.53 -21.19 23.46
CA MET A 44 -14.89 -20.67 23.67
C MET A 44 -14.94 -19.14 23.67
N VAL A 45 -14.02 -18.47 24.35
CA VAL A 45 -13.97 -17.00 24.38
C VAL A 45 -13.72 -16.44 22.97
N LEU A 46 -12.75 -16.99 22.24
CA LEU A 46 -12.46 -16.57 20.86
C LEU A 46 -13.63 -16.87 19.92
N GLY A 47 -14.30 -18.02 20.08
CA GLY A 47 -15.49 -18.38 19.31
C GLY A 47 -16.66 -17.44 19.58
N ALA A 48 -16.90 -17.08 20.84
CA ALA A 48 -17.92 -16.11 21.22
C ALA A 48 -17.63 -14.73 20.63
N VAL A 49 -16.38 -14.28 20.64
CA VAL A 49 -15.96 -13.01 20.02
C VAL A 49 -16.11 -13.06 18.49
N ALA A 50 -15.78 -14.18 17.85
CA ALA A 50 -15.96 -14.38 16.42
C ALA A 50 -17.44 -14.31 16.01
N LEU A 51 -18.31 -14.99 16.76
CA LEU A 51 -19.74 -15.02 16.50
C LEU A 51 -20.39 -13.67 16.82
N ALA A 52 -20.10 -13.08 17.97
CA ALA A 52 -20.66 -11.79 18.35
C ALA A 52 -20.26 -10.70 17.34
N GLY A 53 -18.97 -10.58 17.01
CA GLY A 53 -18.49 -9.60 16.04
C GLY A 53 -18.99 -9.86 14.62
N GLY A 54 -18.93 -11.11 14.15
CA GLY A 54 -19.37 -11.50 12.81
C GLY A 54 -20.88 -11.33 12.61
N LEU A 55 -21.71 -11.80 13.54
CA LEU A 55 -23.17 -11.64 13.47
C LEU A 55 -23.58 -10.17 13.61
N LEU A 56 -22.97 -9.40 14.51
CA LEU A 56 -23.22 -7.96 14.61
C LEU A 56 -22.87 -7.23 13.31
N GLY A 57 -21.74 -7.55 12.68
CA GLY A 57 -21.35 -6.93 11.42
C GLY A 57 -22.18 -7.36 10.21
N LEU A 58 -22.77 -8.56 10.23
CA LEU A 58 -23.68 -9.05 9.19
C LEU A 58 -25.08 -8.43 9.30
N ILE A 59 -25.63 -8.37 10.52
CA ILE A 59 -26.99 -7.88 10.80
C ILE A 59 -27.02 -6.35 10.85
N ALA A 60 -26.08 -5.74 11.58
CA ALA A 60 -26.00 -4.30 11.82
C ALA A 60 -24.61 -3.76 11.42
N PRO A 61 -24.29 -3.68 10.10
CA PRO A 61 -22.97 -3.28 9.64
C PRO A 61 -22.54 -1.92 10.19
N MET A 62 -23.47 -0.97 10.36
CA MET A 62 -23.14 0.37 10.90
C MET A 62 -22.55 0.33 12.31
N ALA A 63 -22.88 -0.66 13.15
CA ALA A 63 -22.29 -0.81 14.49
C ALA A 63 -20.80 -1.20 14.43
N MET A 64 -20.36 -1.86 13.35
CA MET A 64 -18.95 -2.21 13.13
C MET A 64 -18.12 -1.09 12.50
N LYS A 65 -18.73 0.02 12.09
CA LYS A 65 -18.03 1.17 11.52
C LYS A 65 -16.90 1.71 12.41
N PRO A 66 -17.11 2.03 13.71
CA PRO A 66 -16.04 2.58 14.54
C PRO A 66 -14.88 1.60 14.72
N ILE A 67 -15.17 0.31 14.85
CA ILE A 67 -14.14 -0.75 14.97
C ILE A 67 -13.32 -0.83 13.69
N TYR A 68 -13.97 -0.87 12.53
CA TYR A 68 -13.31 -0.88 11.23
C TYR A 68 -12.41 0.34 11.05
N VAL A 69 -12.92 1.54 11.33
CA VAL A 69 -12.16 2.79 11.17
C VAL A 69 -10.96 2.83 12.10
N ALA A 70 -11.14 2.48 13.39
CA ALA A 70 -10.03 2.42 14.34
C ALA A 70 -8.95 1.42 13.87
N TRP A 71 -9.37 0.24 13.40
CA TRP A 71 -8.46 -0.76 12.87
C TRP A 71 -7.69 -0.29 11.63
N MET A 72 -8.37 0.39 10.70
CA MET A 72 -7.73 0.97 9.51
C MET A 72 -6.75 2.09 9.84
N VAL A 73 -7.06 2.93 10.83
CA VAL A 73 -6.14 3.96 11.32
C VAL A 73 -4.89 3.32 11.92
N LEU A 74 -5.03 2.23 12.69
CA LEU A 74 -3.89 1.49 13.24
C LEU A 74 -3.06 0.77 12.15
N ALA A 75 -3.71 0.28 11.10
CA ALA A 75 -3.04 -0.37 9.98
C ALA A 75 -2.33 0.61 9.04
N PHE A 76 -2.73 1.89 9.02
CA PHE A 76 -2.21 2.89 8.09
C PHE A 76 -0.68 3.11 8.20
N PRO A 77 -0.07 3.30 9.39
CA PRO A 77 1.38 3.43 9.54
C PRO A 77 2.15 2.23 9.01
N ILE A 78 1.58 1.02 9.15
CA ILE A 78 2.19 -0.22 8.65
C ILE A 78 2.25 -0.18 7.13
N GLY A 79 1.13 0.15 6.46
CA GLY A 79 1.09 0.29 5.01
C GLY A 79 2.04 1.37 4.48
N TRP A 80 2.13 2.50 5.19
CA TRP A 80 3.04 3.59 4.85
C TRP A 80 4.51 3.15 4.95
N THR A 81 4.86 2.44 6.02
CA THR A 81 6.21 1.90 6.25
C THR A 81 6.57 0.88 5.17
N ILE A 82 5.66 -0.04 4.83
CA ILE A 82 5.88 -1.02 3.74
C ILE A 82 6.09 -0.30 2.41
N SER A 83 5.29 0.71 2.10
CA SER A 83 5.43 1.49 0.86
C SER A 83 6.81 2.16 0.78
N LEU A 84 7.26 2.76 1.89
CA LEU A 84 8.58 3.38 1.98
C LEU A 84 9.71 2.35 1.87
N LEU A 85 9.53 1.19 2.51
CA LEU A 85 10.48 0.09 2.46
C LEU A 85 10.63 -0.47 1.03
N ILE A 86 9.52 -0.71 0.34
CA ILE A 86 9.54 -1.17 -1.06
C ILE A 86 10.24 -0.12 -1.94
N LEU A 87 9.90 1.16 -1.77
CA LEU A 87 10.56 2.23 -2.52
C LEU A 87 12.07 2.28 -2.24
N ALA A 88 12.48 2.14 -0.98
CA ALA A 88 13.88 2.10 -0.59
C ALA A 88 14.60 0.88 -1.20
N ILE A 89 13.98 -0.30 -1.16
CA ILE A 89 14.52 -1.52 -1.77
C ILE A 89 14.67 -1.33 -3.29
N MET A 90 13.68 -0.78 -3.97
CA MET A 90 13.80 -0.52 -5.41
C MET A 90 14.90 0.51 -5.71
N TYR A 91 14.94 1.60 -4.94
CA TYR A 91 15.92 2.66 -5.13
C TYR A 91 17.35 2.18 -4.89
N TYR A 92 17.61 1.56 -3.74
CA TYR A 92 18.95 1.13 -3.36
C TYR A 92 19.35 -0.23 -3.96
N GLY A 93 18.39 -1.12 -4.20
CA GLY A 93 18.63 -2.46 -4.75
C GLY A 93 18.65 -2.51 -6.27
N MET A 94 17.93 -1.62 -6.97
CA MET A 94 17.86 -1.64 -8.44
C MET A 94 18.42 -0.34 -9.05
N PHE A 95 17.88 0.82 -8.72
CA PHE A 95 18.26 2.07 -9.40
C PHE A 95 19.68 2.53 -9.07
N THR A 96 20.09 2.42 -7.80
CA THR A 96 21.42 2.81 -7.32
C THR A 96 22.54 1.99 -7.98
N PRO A 97 22.49 0.64 -8.00
CA PRO A 97 23.53 -0.13 -8.67
C PRO A 97 23.56 0.11 -10.18
N ILE A 98 22.42 0.31 -10.85
CA ILE A 98 22.39 0.69 -12.26
C ILE A 98 23.13 2.02 -12.47
N GLY A 99 22.84 3.03 -11.65
CA GLY A 99 23.53 4.31 -11.69
C GLY A 99 25.04 4.18 -11.40
N LEU A 100 25.42 3.32 -10.47
CA LEU A 100 26.82 3.04 -10.16
C LEU A 100 27.54 2.36 -11.34
N VAL A 101 26.90 1.39 -11.99
CA VAL A 101 27.43 0.73 -13.20
C VAL A 101 27.59 1.75 -14.33
N PHE A 102 26.63 2.64 -14.56
CA PHE A 102 26.77 3.71 -15.55
C PHE A 102 27.94 4.64 -15.24
N LYS A 103 28.13 5.00 -13.96
CA LYS A 103 29.27 5.78 -13.50
C LYS A 103 30.61 5.05 -13.73
N LEU A 104 30.67 3.75 -13.46
CA LEU A 104 31.86 2.92 -13.67
C LEU A 104 32.22 2.76 -15.16
N ILE A 105 31.22 2.64 -16.03
CA ILE A 105 31.41 2.53 -17.50
C ILE A 105 31.65 3.93 -18.14
N GLY A 106 31.56 5.02 -17.36
CA GLY A 106 31.71 6.38 -17.88
C GLY A 106 30.54 6.85 -18.76
N ARG A 107 29.39 6.15 -18.70
CA ARG A 107 28.19 6.50 -19.45
C ARG A 107 27.41 7.54 -18.67
N ASP A 108 27.36 8.77 -19.18
CA ASP A 108 26.54 9.86 -18.65
C ASP A 108 25.38 10.18 -19.61
N PRO A 109 24.29 9.38 -19.59
CA PRO A 109 23.16 9.57 -20.50
C PRO A 109 22.37 10.86 -20.22
N LEU A 110 22.63 11.53 -19.09
CA LEU A 110 21.92 12.72 -18.66
C LEU A 110 22.79 13.97 -18.77
N GLU A 111 23.99 13.84 -19.35
CA GLU A 111 24.97 14.92 -19.55
C GLU A 111 25.16 15.80 -18.31
N ARG A 112 25.14 15.19 -17.13
CA ARG A 112 25.23 15.87 -15.83
C ARG A 112 26.66 16.30 -15.48
N GLY A 113 27.65 15.82 -16.23
CA GLY A 113 29.05 16.23 -16.10
C GLY A 113 29.20 17.74 -16.24
N ARG A 114 29.90 18.36 -15.28
CA ARG A 114 30.17 19.81 -15.31
C ARG A 114 31.08 20.12 -16.51
N ARG A 115 30.59 20.94 -17.44
CA ARG A 115 31.34 21.41 -18.62
C ARG A 115 31.72 22.89 -18.41
N PRO A 116 32.86 23.19 -17.76
CA PRO A 116 33.26 24.57 -17.45
C PRO A 116 33.62 25.40 -18.69
N ALA A 117 33.88 24.76 -19.84
CA ALA A 117 34.25 25.43 -21.09
C ALA A 117 33.06 25.93 -21.93
N VAL A 118 31.81 25.73 -21.49
CA VAL A 118 30.61 26.12 -22.24
C VAL A 118 29.88 27.25 -21.53
N ALA A 119 29.51 28.28 -22.28
CA ALA A 119 28.75 29.42 -21.74
C ALA A 119 27.32 29.01 -21.30
N THR A 120 26.79 27.90 -21.83
CA THR A 120 25.48 27.40 -21.45
C THR A 120 25.30 25.89 -21.67
N TYR A 121 24.40 25.28 -20.90
CA TYR A 121 24.00 23.87 -21.02
C TYR A 121 22.74 23.66 -21.90
N TRP A 122 22.19 24.73 -22.49
CA TRP A 122 21.04 24.60 -23.40
C TRP A 122 21.41 23.77 -24.64
N ALA A 123 20.69 22.66 -24.84
CA ALA A 123 20.76 21.90 -26.08
C ALA A 123 19.80 22.50 -27.13
N PRO A 124 20.17 22.57 -28.42
CA PRO A 124 19.29 23.03 -29.47
C PRO A 124 18.08 22.09 -29.57
N LYS A 125 16.89 22.62 -29.28
CA LYS A 125 15.64 21.89 -29.49
C LYS A 125 15.28 21.96 -30.97
N ALA A 126 15.21 20.81 -31.64
CA ALA A 126 14.70 20.75 -33.01
C ALA A 126 13.27 21.33 -33.05
N THR A 127 13.09 22.41 -33.80
CA THR A 127 11.78 22.99 -34.05
C THR A 127 10.97 22.05 -34.93
N PRO A 128 9.76 21.63 -34.50
CA PRO A 128 8.88 20.85 -35.35
C PRO A 128 8.58 21.64 -36.62
N THR A 129 8.79 21.03 -37.78
CA THR A 129 8.53 21.65 -39.09
C THR A 129 7.04 21.93 -39.31
N ASP A 130 6.16 21.20 -38.58
CA ASP A 130 4.71 21.35 -38.65
C ASP A 130 4.13 21.79 -37.27
N PRO A 131 3.54 22.99 -37.16
CA PRO A 131 2.84 23.45 -35.98
C PRO A 131 1.70 22.54 -35.52
N ARG A 132 1.10 21.76 -36.44
CA ARG A 132 0.00 20.83 -36.10
C ARG A 132 0.45 19.67 -35.20
N ARG A 133 1.75 19.38 -35.17
CA ARG A 133 2.34 18.35 -34.31
C ARG A 133 2.20 18.69 -32.83
N TYR A 134 2.08 19.96 -32.46
CA TYR A 134 1.83 20.36 -31.07
C TYR A 134 0.44 19.91 -30.56
N PHE A 135 -0.52 19.71 -31.45
CA PHE A 135 -1.87 19.25 -31.10
C PHE A 135 -2.00 17.72 -31.03
N LYS A 136 -0.93 16.97 -31.33
CA LYS A 136 -0.88 15.50 -31.24
C LYS A 136 0.12 15.10 -30.16
N GLN A 137 -0.34 15.07 -28.91
CA GLN A 137 0.49 14.74 -27.75
C GLN A 137 0.60 13.23 -27.48
N PHE A 138 -0.15 12.40 -28.21
CA PHE A 138 -0.15 10.94 -28.11
C PHE A 138 -0.02 10.31 -29.50
#